data_AF-A0A966AT32-F1
#
_entry.id   AF-A0A966AT32-F1
#
_cell.length_a   1.000
_cell.length_b   1.000
_cell.length_c   1.000
_cell.angle_alpha   90.00
_cell.angle_beta   90.00
_cell.angle_gamma   90.00
#
_symmetry.space_group_name_H-M   'P 1'
#
loop_
_entity.id
_entity.type
_entity.pdbx_description
1 polymer ?
#
loop_
_entity_poly.entity_id
_entity_poly.type
_entity_poly.pdbx_seq_one_letter_code
_entity_poly.pdbx_strand_id
1 'polypeptide(L)'
;MSLDRRKFLSSAALGAAAAASIPVIANDDEARSLGDGNSLPWGKTRFAVNIEMWGFGGGPAQDRIREAAKLGYPAVEFWPWRGKDLEQIRIACEETGIEVAQFTEWPFRPGMNDPKNHDKIEKEIAASIETAKKLKARKMTVIAGNDQPGMTQEQMHENVITGLKRFAPMAEEAGVMLILEPMNIRVDHKGHCLYGSPEAVRICREVNSPMVKINWDLYHMQITEGDLCRRMREGWDQVGYLQLADNPGRREPGTGEIDYSRVFKEAWDLGYREYIGLECSPSGNENRATERVKAADVWS
;
A
#
# COMPACT_ATOMS: atom_id res chain seq x y z
N MET A 1 -22.06 65.50 -6.88
CA MET A 1 -22.86 64.82 -5.83
C MET A 1 -24.00 64.06 -6.50
N SER A 2 -24.08 62.77 -6.19
CA SER A 2 -25.14 61.79 -6.48
C SER A 2 -25.55 61.55 -7.94
N LEU A 3 -25.08 60.45 -8.52
CA LEU A 3 -25.77 59.74 -9.59
C LEU A 3 -26.26 58.40 -9.04
N ASP A 4 -27.58 58.30 -9.00
CA ASP A 4 -28.38 57.23 -8.44
C ASP A 4 -28.28 55.97 -9.34
N ARG A 5 -27.85 54.87 -8.73
CA ARG A 5 -27.68 53.56 -9.38
C ARG A 5 -28.97 52.76 -9.22
N ARG A 6 -29.91 52.87 -10.16
CA ARG A 6 -30.96 51.85 -10.33
C ARG A 6 -31.66 51.95 -11.69
N LYS A 7 -31.71 50.78 -12.35
CA LYS A 7 -32.46 50.38 -13.57
C LYS A 7 -31.79 50.64 -14.93
N PHE A 8 -31.05 49.62 -15.38
CA PHE A 8 -31.24 49.11 -16.73
C PHE A 8 -31.14 47.58 -16.72
N LEU A 9 -32.26 46.92 -16.96
CA LEU A 9 -32.36 45.51 -17.35
C LEU A 9 -32.15 45.45 -18.86
N SER A 10 -31.37 44.48 -19.35
CA SER A 10 -31.83 43.46 -20.32
C SER A 10 -30.70 42.85 -21.16
N SER A 11 -30.76 41.51 -21.30
CA SER A 11 -30.33 40.66 -22.43
C SER A 11 -28.81 40.57 -22.72
N ALA A 12 -28.18 39.42 -23.01
CA ALA A 12 -28.58 38.06 -23.39
C ALA A 12 -27.36 37.14 -23.07
N ALA A 13 -27.52 35.97 -22.44
CA ALA A 13 -27.75 34.63 -23.00
C ALA A 13 -26.46 33.79 -23.24
N LEU A 14 -26.60 32.51 -22.85
CA LEU A 14 -25.84 31.30 -23.20
C LEU A 14 -24.54 30.96 -22.45
N GLY A 15 -24.63 29.89 -21.66
CA GLY A 15 -23.69 28.77 -21.79
C GLY A 15 -22.80 28.47 -20.59
N ALA A 16 -23.36 27.89 -19.52
CA ALA A 16 -22.57 27.03 -18.64
C ALA A 16 -23.46 25.87 -18.15
N ALA A 17 -23.26 24.69 -18.73
CA ALA A 17 -23.71 23.46 -18.12
C ALA A 17 -22.93 23.29 -16.82
N ALA A 18 -23.59 23.54 -15.69
CA ALA A 18 -23.08 23.15 -14.40
C ALA A 18 -23.12 21.62 -14.35
N ALA A 19 -21.96 20.98 -14.51
CA ALA A 19 -21.78 19.61 -14.08
C ALA A 19 -21.99 19.61 -12.57
N ALA A 20 -23.18 19.21 -12.13
CA ALA A 20 -23.44 18.92 -10.74
C ALA A 20 -22.58 17.70 -10.38
N SER A 21 -21.45 17.94 -9.73
CA SER A 21 -20.72 16.92 -9.00
C SER A 21 -21.63 16.43 -7.89
N ILE A 22 -22.31 15.31 -8.13
CA ILE A 22 -22.95 14.55 -7.07
C ILE A 22 -21.82 14.09 -6.15
N PRO A 23 -21.81 14.47 -4.86
CA PRO A 23 -20.89 13.83 -3.94
C PRO A 23 -21.29 12.36 -3.88
N VAL A 24 -20.41 11.48 -4.37
CA VAL A 24 -20.48 10.06 -4.03
C VAL A 24 -20.18 10.01 -2.53
N ILE A 25 -21.25 10.05 -1.73
CA ILE A 25 -21.19 9.63 -0.35
C ILE A 25 -20.93 8.13 -0.42
N ALA A 26 -19.65 7.76 -0.42
CA ALA A 26 -19.27 6.40 -0.10
C ALA A 26 -19.92 6.11 1.26
N ASN A 27 -20.68 5.02 1.32
CA ASN A 27 -21.40 4.65 2.53
C ASN A 27 -20.34 4.24 3.58
N ASP A 28 -19.95 5.18 4.44
CA ASP A 28 -18.96 5.02 5.51
C ASP A 28 -19.31 3.88 6.50
N ASP A 29 -20.53 3.37 6.44
CA ASP A 29 -21.04 2.34 7.35
C ASP A 29 -20.52 0.93 7.05
N GLU A 30 -20.09 0.61 5.82
CA GLU A 30 -19.46 -0.71 5.55
C GLU A 30 -18.00 -0.78 6.03
N ALA A 31 -17.28 0.35 6.02
CA ALA A 31 -15.91 0.43 6.57
C ALA A 31 -15.88 0.38 8.10
N ARG A 32 -17.00 0.72 8.76
CA ARG A 32 -17.14 0.75 10.22
C ARG A 32 -17.46 -0.58 10.89
N SER A 33 -17.69 -1.66 10.13
CA SER A 33 -18.01 -2.98 10.72
C SER A 33 -16.80 -3.88 11.00
N LEU A 34 -15.57 -3.42 10.76
CA LEU A 34 -14.35 -4.15 11.11
C LEU A 34 -13.89 -3.80 12.53
N GLY A 35 -14.29 -4.61 13.51
CA GLY A 35 -13.70 -4.62 14.86
C GLY A 35 -14.75 -4.54 15.95
N ASP A 36 -15.31 -5.68 16.32
CA ASP A 36 -16.18 -5.90 17.48
C ASP A 36 -15.41 -5.86 18.80
N GLY A 37 -14.55 -4.87 19.03
CA GLY A 37 -14.06 -4.50 20.37
C GLY A 37 -13.35 -5.58 21.20
N ASN A 38 -13.12 -6.78 20.66
CA ASN A 38 -12.22 -7.76 21.24
C ASN A 38 -10.82 -7.19 21.09
N SER A 39 -10.19 -6.90 22.23
CA SER A 39 -8.79 -6.48 22.27
C SER A 39 -7.99 -7.46 21.41
N LEU A 40 -7.49 -6.99 20.28
CA LEU A 40 -6.43 -7.69 19.58
C LEU A 40 -5.31 -7.97 20.60
N PRO A 41 -4.51 -9.03 20.46
CA PRO A 41 -3.31 -9.19 21.29
C PRO A 41 -2.26 -8.09 21.04
N TRP A 42 -2.55 -7.18 20.11
CA TRP A 42 -1.80 -6.01 19.67
C TRP A 42 -2.43 -4.75 20.27
N GLY A 43 -1.71 -3.63 20.29
CA GLY A 43 -2.23 -2.36 20.81
C GLY A 43 -3.31 -1.74 19.92
N LYS A 44 -3.15 -0.47 19.57
CA LYS A 44 -4.10 0.22 18.68
C LYS A 44 -3.88 -0.12 17.20
N THR A 45 -2.71 -0.68 16.86
CA THR A 45 -2.30 -0.93 15.47
C THR A 45 -2.71 -2.34 15.02
N ARG A 46 -3.22 -2.44 13.78
CA ARG A 46 -3.52 -3.72 13.13
C ARG A 46 -2.34 -4.12 12.26
N PHE A 47 -1.74 -5.29 12.50
CA PHE A 47 -0.59 -5.76 11.72
C PHE A 47 -0.98 -6.88 10.74
N ALA A 48 -0.37 -6.85 9.56
CA ALA A 48 -0.35 -7.97 8.63
C ALA A 48 1.06 -8.55 8.57
N VAL A 49 1.24 -9.80 8.98
CA VAL A 49 2.57 -10.41 9.00
C VAL A 49 2.98 -10.91 7.62
N ASN A 50 4.22 -10.62 7.23
CA ASN A 50 4.74 -11.12 5.96
C ASN A 50 5.23 -12.56 6.09
N ILE A 51 4.46 -13.52 5.56
CA ILE A 51 4.75 -14.96 5.73
C ILE A 51 5.98 -15.43 4.92
N GLU A 52 6.46 -14.63 3.96
CA GLU A 52 7.67 -14.94 3.19
C GLU A 52 8.94 -14.55 3.94
N MET A 53 8.92 -13.38 4.59
CA MET A 53 10.05 -12.88 5.37
C MET A 53 10.18 -13.56 6.73
N TRP A 54 9.05 -13.94 7.34
CA TRP A 54 9.02 -14.63 8.64
C TRP A 54 9.24 -16.13 8.49
N GLY A 55 8.83 -16.71 7.36
CA GLY A 55 9.16 -18.07 6.95
C GLY A 55 8.42 -19.18 7.72
N PHE A 56 8.18 -19.03 9.03
CA PHE A 56 7.43 -20.00 9.87
C PHE A 56 7.85 -21.46 9.61
N GLY A 57 9.15 -21.72 9.56
CA GLY A 57 9.70 -23.06 9.32
C GLY A 57 9.74 -23.53 7.84
N GLY A 58 9.37 -22.68 6.88
CA GLY A 58 9.60 -22.91 5.44
C GLY A 58 8.59 -23.82 4.73
N GLY A 59 7.39 -23.98 5.30
CA GLY A 59 6.30 -24.78 4.70
C GLY A 59 5.52 -24.08 3.58
N PRO A 60 4.53 -24.78 2.99
CA PRO A 60 3.54 -24.18 2.10
C PRO A 60 2.86 -22.94 2.70
N ALA A 61 2.39 -22.02 1.85
CA ALA A 61 1.86 -20.73 2.30
C ALA A 61 0.68 -20.88 3.29
N GLN A 62 -0.24 -21.80 3.04
CA GLN A 62 -1.38 -22.09 3.91
C GLN A 62 -0.98 -22.52 5.33
N ASP A 63 0.14 -23.21 5.49
CA ASP A 63 0.61 -23.66 6.81
C ASP A 63 1.23 -22.48 7.56
N ARG A 64 2.01 -21.65 6.85
CA ARG A 64 2.57 -20.41 7.39
C ARG A 64 1.48 -19.42 7.81
N ILE A 65 0.37 -19.37 7.08
CA ILE A 65 -0.83 -18.59 7.45
C ILE A 65 -1.45 -19.10 8.76
N ARG A 66 -1.56 -20.43 8.93
CA ARG A 66 -2.04 -21.02 10.20
C ARG A 66 -1.10 -20.72 11.36
N GLU A 67 0.22 -20.74 11.14
CA GLU A 67 1.20 -20.34 12.17
C GLU A 67 1.10 -18.86 12.53
N ALA A 68 0.93 -17.97 11.54
CA ALA A 68 0.68 -16.55 11.78
C ALA A 68 -0.59 -16.33 12.64
N ALA A 69 -1.68 -17.06 12.34
CA ALA A 69 -2.91 -16.99 13.12
C ALA A 69 -2.72 -17.49 14.56
N LYS A 70 -1.92 -18.53 14.79
CA LYS A 70 -1.58 -19.02 16.15
C LYS A 70 -0.84 -17.98 16.98
N LEU A 71 -0.05 -17.10 16.35
CA LEU A 71 0.60 -15.96 17.01
C LEU A 71 -0.35 -14.77 17.24
N GLY A 72 -1.60 -14.86 16.77
CA GLY A 72 -2.64 -13.87 16.95
C GLY A 72 -2.66 -12.77 15.91
N TYR A 73 -1.95 -12.91 14.78
CA TYR A 73 -2.02 -11.92 13.70
C TYR A 73 -3.39 -11.94 13.02
N PRO A 74 -4.04 -10.78 12.83
CA PRO A 74 -5.35 -10.68 12.16
C PRO A 74 -5.25 -10.73 10.63
N ALA A 75 -4.06 -10.48 10.08
CA ALA A 75 -3.84 -10.51 8.64
C ALA A 75 -2.44 -11.00 8.26
N VAL A 76 -2.30 -11.37 7.00
CA VAL A 76 -1.02 -11.67 6.34
C VAL A 76 -0.85 -10.87 5.07
N GLU A 77 0.40 -10.78 4.63
CA GLU A 77 0.78 -10.37 3.28
C GLU A 77 1.87 -11.32 2.74
N PHE A 78 2.01 -11.39 1.42
CA PHE A 78 2.98 -12.31 0.80
C PHE A 78 3.30 -12.00 -0.67
N TRP A 79 4.38 -12.63 -1.15
CA TRP A 79 4.74 -12.71 -2.56
C TRP A 79 5.45 -14.03 -2.91
N PRO A 80 5.58 -14.33 -4.21
CA PRO A 80 4.59 -13.99 -5.22
C PRO A 80 3.32 -14.84 -5.00
N TRP A 81 2.15 -14.40 -5.47
CA TRP A 81 0.95 -15.25 -5.46
C TRP A 81 1.06 -16.44 -6.42
N ARG A 82 1.85 -16.29 -7.49
CA ARG A 82 2.11 -17.34 -8.47
C ARG A 82 2.84 -18.53 -7.88
N GLY A 83 2.41 -19.72 -8.26
CA GLY A 83 3.00 -20.98 -7.78
C GLY A 83 2.54 -21.37 -6.38
N LYS A 84 1.67 -20.59 -5.73
CA LYS A 84 1.00 -20.97 -4.49
C LYS A 84 -0.33 -21.66 -4.78
N ASP A 85 -0.76 -22.52 -3.87
CA ASP A 85 -2.10 -23.11 -3.90
C ASP A 85 -3.11 -22.12 -3.32
N LEU A 86 -3.74 -21.33 -4.20
CA LEU A 86 -4.72 -20.31 -3.81
C LEU A 86 -5.96 -20.90 -3.13
N GLU A 87 -6.31 -22.16 -3.41
CA GLU A 87 -7.45 -22.79 -2.75
C GLU A 87 -7.12 -23.15 -1.31
N GLN A 88 -5.94 -23.71 -1.08
CA GLN A 88 -5.48 -24.00 0.27
C GLN A 88 -5.25 -22.73 1.11
N ILE A 89 -4.79 -21.64 0.48
CA ILE A 89 -4.71 -20.32 1.14
C ILE A 89 -6.10 -19.85 1.56
N ARG A 90 -7.09 -19.89 0.65
CA ARG A 90 -8.47 -19.49 0.95
C ARG A 90 -9.04 -20.30 2.12
N ILE A 91 -8.83 -21.62 2.11
CA ILE A 91 -9.26 -22.53 3.18
C ILE A 91 -8.58 -22.15 4.51
N ALA A 92 -7.26 -21.94 4.53
CA ALA A 92 -6.56 -21.53 5.74
C ALA A 92 -7.05 -20.18 6.30
N CYS A 93 -7.35 -19.21 5.43
CA CYS A 93 -7.96 -17.94 5.82
C CYS A 93 -9.35 -18.15 6.47
N GLU A 94 -10.19 -19.01 5.90
CA GLU A 94 -11.52 -19.30 6.45
C GLU A 94 -11.48 -20.08 7.76
N GLU A 95 -10.55 -21.03 7.90
CA GLU A 95 -10.35 -21.82 9.12
C GLU A 95 -9.90 -20.96 10.31
N THR A 96 -9.08 -19.94 10.02
CA THR A 96 -8.39 -19.17 11.07
C THR A 96 -8.98 -17.77 11.28
N GLY A 97 -9.77 -17.27 10.33
CA GLY A 97 -10.27 -15.90 10.32
C GLY A 97 -9.24 -14.84 9.90
N ILE A 98 -8.01 -15.24 9.51
CA ILE A 98 -6.96 -14.31 9.10
C ILE A 98 -7.23 -13.76 7.70
N GLU A 99 -7.08 -12.44 7.54
CA GLU A 99 -7.30 -11.75 6.26
C GLU A 99 -6.02 -11.71 5.41
N VAL A 100 -6.17 -11.58 4.09
CA VAL A 100 -5.06 -11.21 3.20
C VAL A 100 -5.09 -9.70 3.00
N ALA A 101 -4.19 -8.97 3.69
CA ALA A 101 -4.15 -7.51 3.63
C ALA A 101 -3.70 -7.00 2.26
N GLN A 102 -2.64 -7.60 1.71
CA GLN A 102 -2.15 -7.37 0.36
C GLN A 102 -1.31 -8.57 -0.13
N PHE A 103 -1.07 -8.62 -1.42
CA PHE A 103 -0.01 -9.46 -2.01
C PHE A 103 0.68 -8.71 -3.15
N THR A 104 1.91 -9.07 -3.47
CA THR A 104 2.61 -8.44 -4.61
C THR A 104 2.13 -9.00 -5.95
N GLU A 105 1.74 -8.10 -6.85
CA GLU A 105 1.56 -8.38 -8.28
C GLU A 105 2.95 -8.70 -8.87
N TRP A 106 3.16 -9.96 -9.24
CA TRP A 106 4.43 -10.44 -9.78
C TRP A 106 4.28 -10.66 -11.29
N PRO A 107 5.15 -10.12 -12.16
CA PRO A 107 6.60 -10.03 -11.88
C PRO A 107 7.21 -8.63 -11.71
N PHE A 108 8.21 -8.52 -10.81
CA PHE A 108 9.14 -7.36 -10.74
C PHE A 108 9.81 -7.02 -12.09
N ARG A 109 9.88 -8.01 -12.99
CA ARG A 109 10.42 -7.86 -14.34
C ARG A 109 9.51 -8.55 -15.37
N PRO A 110 9.13 -7.86 -16.44
CA PRO A 110 9.63 -6.54 -16.82
C PRO A 110 8.82 -5.39 -16.16
N GLY A 111 9.45 -4.24 -15.91
CA GLY A 111 8.82 -3.12 -15.19
C GLY A 111 7.94 -2.22 -16.04
N MET A 112 7.00 -1.52 -15.42
CA MET A 112 6.07 -0.57 -16.08
C MET A 112 6.76 0.72 -16.56
N ASN A 113 7.98 0.98 -16.14
CA ASN A 113 8.78 2.12 -16.59
C ASN A 113 9.27 2.03 -18.06
N ASP A 114 9.01 0.91 -18.73
CA ASP A 114 9.20 0.73 -20.18
C ASP A 114 7.83 0.40 -20.84
N PRO A 115 7.32 1.26 -21.75
CA PRO A 115 6.00 1.13 -22.35
C PRO A 115 5.76 -0.19 -23.09
N LYS A 116 6.82 -0.84 -23.58
CA LYS A 116 6.70 -2.13 -24.28
C LYS A 116 6.12 -3.23 -23.38
N ASN A 117 6.17 -3.04 -22.05
CA ASN A 117 5.70 -4.01 -21.07
C ASN A 117 4.25 -3.77 -20.65
N HIS A 118 3.64 -2.63 -20.99
CA HIS A 118 2.31 -2.26 -20.49
C HIS A 118 1.23 -3.27 -20.88
N ASP A 119 1.24 -3.78 -22.11
CA ASP A 119 0.28 -4.81 -22.57
C ASP A 119 0.39 -6.12 -21.79
N LYS A 120 1.61 -6.47 -21.35
CA LYS A 120 1.83 -7.66 -20.53
C LYS A 120 1.35 -7.41 -19.11
N ILE A 121 1.76 -6.29 -18.50
CA ILE A 121 1.42 -5.93 -17.12
C ILE A 121 -0.09 -5.76 -16.95
N GLU A 122 -0.79 -5.19 -17.93
CA GLU A 122 -2.27 -5.09 -17.90
C GLU A 122 -2.94 -6.47 -17.76
N LYS A 123 -2.45 -7.48 -18.49
CA LYS A 123 -2.95 -8.86 -18.37
C LYS A 123 -2.59 -9.48 -17.02
N GLU A 124 -1.45 -9.13 -16.45
CA GLU A 124 -1.04 -9.60 -15.14
C GLU A 124 -1.85 -8.98 -14.00
N ILE A 125 -2.19 -7.70 -14.13
CA ILE A 125 -3.12 -7.02 -13.22
C ILE A 125 -4.50 -7.64 -13.31
N ALA A 126 -5.00 -7.95 -14.52
CA ALA A 126 -6.27 -8.67 -14.70
C ALA A 126 -6.28 -10.02 -13.96
N ALA A 127 -5.22 -10.82 -14.10
CA ALA A 127 -5.10 -12.11 -13.41
C ALA A 127 -4.96 -11.95 -11.89
N SER A 128 -4.27 -10.89 -11.45
CA SER A 128 -4.11 -10.57 -10.04
C SER A 128 -5.41 -10.07 -9.41
N ILE A 129 -6.27 -9.37 -10.16
CA ILE A 129 -7.62 -9.00 -9.70
C ILE A 129 -8.46 -10.25 -9.42
N GLU A 130 -8.42 -11.26 -10.28
CA GLU A 130 -9.13 -12.53 -10.04
C GLU A 130 -8.59 -13.26 -8.80
N THR A 131 -7.27 -13.20 -8.59
CA THR A 131 -6.64 -13.72 -7.37
C THR A 131 -7.09 -12.94 -6.12
N ALA A 132 -7.14 -11.61 -6.20
CA ALA A 132 -7.59 -10.75 -5.12
C ALA A 132 -9.04 -11.06 -4.73
N LYS A 133 -9.94 -11.24 -5.71
CA LYS A 133 -11.33 -11.68 -5.48
C LYS A 133 -11.38 -13.03 -4.77
N LYS A 134 -10.61 -14.02 -5.23
CA LYS A 134 -10.57 -15.36 -4.63
C LYS A 134 -10.13 -15.33 -3.15
N LEU A 135 -9.16 -14.47 -2.83
CA LEU A 135 -8.58 -14.34 -1.50
C LEU A 135 -9.24 -13.25 -0.64
N LYS A 136 -10.21 -12.52 -1.18
CA LYS A 136 -10.82 -11.33 -0.56
C LYS A 136 -9.78 -10.25 -0.19
N ALA A 137 -8.67 -10.21 -0.91
CA ALA A 137 -7.64 -9.18 -0.74
C ALA A 137 -8.09 -7.89 -1.44
N ARG A 138 -7.86 -6.74 -0.80
CA ARG A 138 -8.29 -5.43 -1.30
C ARG A 138 -7.16 -4.58 -1.88
N LYS A 139 -5.91 -5.04 -1.77
CA LYS A 139 -4.73 -4.30 -2.22
C LYS A 139 -3.76 -5.26 -2.89
N MET A 140 -3.05 -4.78 -3.90
CA MET A 140 -1.92 -5.49 -4.50
C MET A 140 -0.77 -4.54 -4.79
N THR A 141 0.45 -4.94 -4.41
CA THR A 141 1.64 -4.13 -4.66
C THR A 141 2.07 -4.21 -6.11
N VAL A 142 2.31 -3.06 -6.73
CA VAL A 142 2.80 -2.93 -8.11
C VAL A 142 4.09 -2.12 -8.13
N ILE A 143 4.95 -2.36 -9.11
CA ILE A 143 6.35 -1.93 -9.07
C ILE A 143 6.76 -1.21 -10.34
N ALA A 144 7.39 -0.05 -10.19
CA ALA A 144 7.80 0.81 -11.30
C ALA A 144 8.77 0.11 -12.27
N GLY A 145 9.85 -0.47 -11.73
CA GLY A 145 10.86 -1.20 -12.50
C GLY A 145 12.28 -0.72 -12.25
N ASN A 146 13.23 -1.38 -12.88
CA ASN A 146 14.64 -0.99 -12.82
C ASN A 146 14.99 0.00 -13.94
N ASP A 147 16.03 0.80 -13.74
CA ASP A 147 16.55 1.76 -14.70
C ASP A 147 16.67 1.15 -16.11
N GLN A 148 16.15 1.88 -17.09
CA GLN A 148 16.14 1.48 -18.49
C GLN A 148 17.29 2.19 -19.24
N PRO A 149 18.16 1.46 -19.96
CA PRO A 149 19.21 2.07 -20.75
C PRO A 149 18.67 3.09 -21.75
N GLY A 150 19.23 4.30 -21.73
CA GLY A 150 18.84 5.38 -22.64
C GLY A 150 17.57 6.15 -22.23
N MET A 151 17.00 5.88 -21.06
CA MET A 151 15.88 6.66 -20.49
C MET A 151 16.34 7.47 -19.27
N THR A 152 15.85 8.69 -19.14
CA THR A 152 15.98 9.49 -17.92
C THR A 152 15.00 9.00 -16.84
N GLN A 153 15.25 9.36 -15.57
CA GLN A 153 14.29 9.11 -14.48
C GLN A 153 12.91 9.69 -14.81
N GLU A 154 12.86 10.93 -15.32
CA GLU A 154 11.61 11.56 -15.72
C GLU A 154 10.87 10.77 -16.79
N GLN A 155 11.55 10.32 -17.85
CA GLN A 155 10.93 9.50 -18.89
C GLN A 155 10.38 8.18 -18.32
N MET A 156 11.12 7.56 -17.41
CA MET A 156 10.67 6.35 -16.73
C MET A 156 9.44 6.61 -15.85
N HIS A 157 9.40 7.71 -15.09
CA HIS A 157 8.24 8.09 -14.29
C HIS A 157 7.01 8.41 -15.16
N GLU A 158 7.18 9.10 -16.30
CA GLU A 158 6.09 9.34 -17.25
C GLU A 158 5.52 8.04 -17.83
N ASN A 159 6.38 7.04 -18.07
CA ASN A 159 5.94 5.72 -18.50
C ASN A 159 5.18 4.98 -17.39
N VAL A 160 5.61 5.12 -16.12
CA VAL A 160 4.89 4.58 -14.96
C VAL A 160 3.50 5.22 -14.86
N ILE A 161 3.40 6.55 -14.97
CA ILE A 161 2.11 7.29 -14.96
C ILE A 161 1.21 6.79 -16.09
N THR A 162 1.75 6.66 -17.30
CA THR A 162 1.02 6.16 -18.47
C THR A 162 0.48 4.75 -18.25
N GLY A 163 1.30 3.84 -17.72
CA GLY A 163 0.89 2.48 -17.38
C GLY A 163 -0.19 2.46 -16.30
N LEU A 164 0.03 3.15 -15.18
CA LEU A 164 -0.94 3.17 -14.08
C LEU A 164 -2.28 3.80 -14.49
N LYS A 165 -2.30 4.86 -15.31
CA LYS A 165 -3.55 5.43 -15.87
C LYS A 165 -4.32 4.43 -16.71
N ARG A 166 -3.62 3.54 -17.42
CA ARG A 166 -4.24 2.46 -18.21
C ARG A 166 -4.84 1.37 -17.31
N PHE A 167 -4.19 1.05 -16.20
CA PHE A 167 -4.61 -0.04 -15.30
C PHE A 167 -5.68 0.41 -14.28
N ALA A 168 -5.69 1.69 -13.91
CA ALA A 168 -6.56 2.26 -12.88
C ALA A 168 -8.06 1.94 -13.06
N PRO A 169 -8.66 2.00 -14.27
CA PRO A 169 -10.08 1.67 -14.43
C PRO A 169 -10.44 0.24 -14.01
N MET A 170 -9.54 -0.73 -14.25
CA MET A 170 -9.77 -2.12 -13.84
C MET A 170 -9.70 -2.28 -12.32
N ALA A 171 -8.77 -1.56 -11.68
CA ALA A 171 -8.61 -1.52 -10.23
C ALA A 171 -9.85 -0.88 -9.55
N GLU A 172 -10.36 0.22 -10.13
CA GLU A 172 -11.59 0.90 -9.72
C GLU A 172 -12.82 0.01 -9.83
N GLU A 173 -13.03 -0.62 -11.00
CA GLU A 173 -14.15 -1.53 -11.23
C GLU A 173 -14.12 -2.73 -10.28
N ALA A 174 -12.94 -3.28 -10.02
CA ALA A 174 -12.77 -4.43 -9.14
C ALA A 174 -12.81 -4.07 -7.64
N GLY A 175 -12.67 -2.79 -7.28
CA GLY A 175 -12.50 -2.37 -5.88
C GLY A 175 -11.20 -2.89 -5.25
N VAL A 176 -10.13 -3.05 -6.04
CA VAL A 176 -8.82 -3.52 -5.58
C VAL A 176 -7.77 -2.45 -5.84
N MET A 177 -7.14 -1.95 -4.79
CA MET A 177 -6.17 -0.87 -4.88
C MET A 177 -4.80 -1.37 -5.36
N LEU A 178 -4.24 -0.72 -6.37
CA LEU A 178 -2.84 -0.86 -6.76
C LEU A 178 -2.00 0.04 -5.82
N ILE A 179 -1.10 -0.58 -5.06
CA ILE A 179 -0.20 0.16 -4.16
C ILE A 179 1.22 0.17 -4.76
N LEU A 180 1.62 1.32 -5.32
CA LEU A 180 2.92 1.55 -5.94
C LEU A 180 3.99 1.66 -4.85
N GLU A 181 5.02 0.83 -4.92
CA GLU A 181 6.08 0.81 -3.92
C GLU A 181 7.38 1.47 -4.41
N PRO A 182 7.76 2.64 -3.87
CA PRO A 182 9.12 3.17 -4.01
C PRO A 182 10.09 2.38 -3.12
N MET A 183 11.22 1.95 -3.69
CA MET A 183 12.20 1.09 -3.02
C MET A 183 13.50 1.83 -2.71
N ASN A 184 14.34 1.30 -1.81
CA ASN A 184 15.67 1.88 -1.56
C ASN A 184 16.70 1.37 -2.58
N ILE A 185 17.47 2.29 -3.18
CA ILE A 185 18.57 1.94 -4.11
C ILE A 185 19.92 1.76 -3.42
N ARG A 186 20.03 2.18 -2.16
CA ARG A 186 21.30 2.19 -1.41
C ARG A 186 21.69 0.80 -0.93
N VAL A 187 20.74 0.02 -0.43
CA VAL A 187 21.00 -1.26 0.23
C VAL A 187 20.48 -2.42 -0.62
N ASP A 188 19.20 -2.39 -0.99
CA ASP A 188 18.50 -3.59 -1.47
C ASP A 188 18.23 -3.59 -2.98
N HIS A 189 17.79 -2.47 -3.55
CA HIS A 189 17.29 -2.42 -4.94
C HIS A 189 18.14 -1.48 -5.82
N LYS A 190 19.44 -1.75 -5.93
CA LYS A 190 20.34 -0.97 -6.81
C LYS A 190 19.79 -0.89 -8.23
N GLY A 191 19.68 0.33 -8.74
CA GLY A 191 19.17 0.61 -10.08
C GLY A 191 17.65 0.46 -10.20
N HIS A 192 16.89 0.60 -9.11
CA HIS A 192 15.44 0.78 -9.18
C HIS A 192 15.12 2.22 -9.58
N CYS A 193 14.12 2.44 -10.44
CA CYS A 193 13.84 3.76 -10.98
C CYS A 193 12.91 4.61 -10.11
N LEU A 194 12.39 4.10 -8.99
CA LEU A 194 11.48 4.86 -8.15
C LEU A 194 11.84 4.69 -6.68
N TYR A 195 12.29 5.77 -6.05
CA TYR A 195 12.77 5.75 -4.67
C TYR A 195 12.46 7.07 -3.98
N GLY A 196 12.19 7.00 -2.67
CA GLY A 196 11.75 8.16 -1.88
C GLY A 196 10.30 8.54 -2.18
N SER A 197 9.76 9.45 -1.38
CA SER A 197 8.35 9.85 -1.45
C SER A 197 8.01 10.90 -2.52
N PRO A 198 8.84 11.91 -2.86
CA PRO A 198 8.38 13.02 -3.70
C PRO A 198 7.85 12.59 -5.08
N GLU A 199 8.59 11.73 -5.76
CA GLU A 199 8.24 11.25 -7.10
C GLU A 199 7.08 10.26 -7.06
N ALA A 200 7.02 9.37 -6.06
CA ALA A 200 5.89 8.46 -5.87
C ALA A 200 4.58 9.22 -5.62
N VAL A 201 4.64 10.27 -4.79
CA VAL A 201 3.49 11.17 -4.53
C VAL A 201 3.07 11.92 -5.78
N ARG A 202 4.02 12.45 -6.56
CA ARG A 202 3.74 13.09 -7.85
C ARG A 202 3.02 12.12 -8.79
N ILE A 203 3.57 10.93 -8.98
CA ILE A 203 3.02 9.89 -9.86
C ILE A 203 1.57 9.56 -9.46
N CYS A 204 1.30 9.23 -8.19
CA CYS A 204 -0.06 8.89 -7.75
C CYS A 204 -1.05 10.05 -7.91
N ARG A 205 -0.64 11.30 -7.62
CA ARG A 205 -1.48 12.50 -7.84
C ARG A 205 -1.78 12.71 -9.33
N GLU A 206 -0.82 12.46 -10.21
CA GLU A 206 -1.02 12.61 -11.66
C GLU A 206 -1.84 11.49 -12.29
N VAL A 207 -1.73 10.27 -11.77
CA VAL A 207 -2.64 9.16 -12.12
C VAL A 207 -4.07 9.52 -11.72
N ASN A 208 -4.25 10.21 -10.59
CA ASN A 208 -5.51 10.77 -10.13
C ASN A 208 -6.63 9.71 -10.03
N SER A 209 -6.31 8.54 -9.47
CA SER A 209 -7.25 7.45 -9.20
C SER A 209 -7.36 7.20 -7.70
N PRO A 210 -8.56 6.97 -7.14
CA PRO A 210 -8.71 6.55 -5.75
C PRO A 210 -8.12 5.15 -5.49
N MET A 211 -7.98 4.32 -6.53
CA MET A 211 -7.45 2.94 -6.43
C MET A 211 -5.99 2.81 -6.85
N VAL A 212 -5.27 3.92 -7.05
CA VAL A 212 -3.81 3.92 -7.24
C VAL A 212 -3.18 4.78 -6.17
N LYS A 213 -2.50 4.13 -5.22
CA LYS A 213 -1.90 4.75 -4.03
C LYS A 213 -0.49 4.24 -3.81
N ILE A 214 0.16 4.73 -2.78
CA ILE A 214 1.52 4.35 -2.41
C ILE A 214 1.48 3.24 -1.37
N ASN A 215 2.29 2.20 -1.59
CA ASN A 215 2.77 1.33 -0.53
C ASN A 215 3.93 2.04 0.16
N TRP A 216 3.67 2.65 1.31
CA TRP A 216 4.61 3.50 2.02
C TRP A 216 5.44 2.66 2.98
N ASP A 217 6.40 1.90 2.44
CA ASP A 217 7.33 1.11 3.24
C ASP A 217 8.33 2.03 3.97
N LEU A 218 8.17 2.12 5.28
CA LEU A 218 8.97 2.94 6.19
C LEU A 218 10.45 2.57 6.18
N TYR A 219 10.80 1.31 5.90
CA TYR A 219 12.19 0.85 5.78
C TYR A 219 12.86 1.47 4.56
N HIS A 220 12.20 1.41 3.40
CA HIS A 220 12.69 2.00 2.17
C HIS A 220 12.79 3.53 2.27
N MET A 221 11.80 4.17 2.90
CA MET A 221 11.81 5.62 3.13
C MET A 221 12.92 6.05 4.10
N GLN A 222 13.14 5.32 5.19
CA GLN A 222 14.19 5.65 6.17
C GLN A 222 15.57 5.65 5.54
N ILE A 223 15.88 4.64 4.72
CA ILE A 223 17.18 4.51 4.07
C ILE A 223 17.39 5.62 3.01
N THR A 224 16.33 6.02 2.33
CA THR A 224 16.40 6.92 1.17
C THR A 224 16.40 8.38 1.59
N GLU A 225 15.54 8.77 2.53
CA GLU A 225 15.28 10.18 2.85
C GLU A 225 15.06 10.48 4.34
N GLY A 226 14.82 9.48 5.17
CA GLY A 226 14.53 9.67 6.59
C GLY A 226 13.27 10.50 6.81
N ASP A 227 13.22 11.24 7.93
CA ASP A 227 12.16 12.20 8.24
C ASP A 227 10.72 11.64 8.14
N LEU A 228 10.56 10.37 8.54
CA LEU A 228 9.39 9.53 8.25
C LEU A 228 8.05 10.19 8.57
N CYS A 229 7.92 10.81 9.74
CA CYS A 229 6.65 11.40 10.17
C CYS A 229 6.25 12.61 9.31
N ARG A 230 7.17 13.55 9.08
CA ARG A 230 6.88 14.75 8.29
C ARG A 230 6.60 14.40 6.83
N ARG A 231 7.40 13.51 6.24
CA ARG A 231 7.20 13.04 4.86
C ARG A 231 5.86 12.31 4.67
N MET A 232 5.52 11.42 5.59
CA MET A 232 4.23 10.73 5.59
C MET A 232 3.07 11.73 5.67
N ARG A 233 3.18 12.78 6.49
CA ARG A 233 2.19 13.85 6.58
C ARG A 233 2.09 14.68 5.28
N GLU A 234 3.20 14.98 4.63
CA GLU A 234 3.24 15.72 3.35
C GLU A 234 2.61 14.96 2.18
N GLY A 235 2.71 13.63 2.18
CA GLY A 235 2.17 12.72 1.16
C GLY A 235 0.91 11.97 1.57
N TRP A 236 0.29 12.33 2.70
CA TRP A 236 -0.74 11.51 3.36
C TRP A 236 -1.93 11.16 2.46
N ASP A 237 -2.34 12.08 1.60
CA ASP A 237 -3.43 11.90 0.63
C ASP A 237 -3.19 10.75 -0.37
N GLN A 238 -1.95 10.28 -0.50
CA GLN A 238 -1.55 9.21 -1.39
C GLN A 238 -1.15 7.91 -0.69
N VAL A 239 -1.19 7.83 0.65
CA VAL A 239 -0.89 6.59 1.38
C VAL A 239 -2.05 5.60 1.21
N GLY A 240 -1.76 4.43 0.64
CA GLY A 240 -2.73 3.33 0.49
C GLY A 240 -2.46 2.16 1.42
N TYR A 241 -1.18 1.95 1.77
CA TYR A 241 -0.74 0.91 2.68
C TYR A 241 0.56 1.34 3.35
N LEU A 242 0.83 0.83 4.55
CA LEU A 242 2.10 1.03 5.25
C LEU A 242 2.77 -0.33 5.42
N GLN A 243 4.08 -0.38 5.17
CA GLN A 243 4.93 -1.49 5.57
C GLN A 243 6.03 -1.01 6.49
N LEU A 244 6.59 -1.95 7.26
CA LEU A 244 7.68 -1.67 8.16
C LEU A 244 8.72 -2.78 8.20
N ALA A 245 9.96 -2.34 8.38
CA ALA A 245 11.06 -3.09 8.94
C ALA A 245 12.05 -2.09 9.56
N ASP A 246 12.67 -2.46 10.66
CA ASP A 246 13.64 -1.59 11.32
C ASP A 246 14.91 -1.41 10.47
N ASN A 247 15.51 -0.24 10.60
CA ASN A 247 16.74 0.13 9.92
C ASN A 247 17.83 0.44 10.95
N PRO A 248 19.07 -0.03 10.77
CA PRO A 248 19.54 -0.98 9.75
C PRO A 248 19.13 -2.44 10.04
N GLY A 249 19.17 -3.28 9.00
CA GLY A 249 19.08 -4.75 9.14
C GLY A 249 17.78 -5.39 8.68
N ARG A 250 16.74 -4.61 8.37
CA ARG A 250 15.42 -5.07 7.89
C ARG A 250 14.79 -6.12 8.81
N ARG A 251 14.89 -5.86 10.11
CA ARG A 251 14.42 -6.72 11.22
C ARG A 251 13.15 -6.14 11.84
N GLU A 252 12.55 -6.84 12.79
CA GLU A 252 11.37 -6.36 13.51
C GLU A 252 11.67 -5.08 14.32
N PRO A 253 10.66 -4.24 14.62
CA PRO A 253 10.80 -3.04 15.45
C PRO A 253 11.61 -3.22 16.74
N GLY A 254 12.41 -2.22 17.09
CA GLY A 254 13.23 -2.21 18.31
C GLY A 254 14.57 -2.95 18.15
N THR A 255 14.99 -3.19 16.91
CA THR A 255 16.30 -3.80 16.59
C THR A 255 17.25 -2.81 15.92
N GLY A 256 16.74 -1.68 15.45
CA GLY A 256 17.45 -0.61 14.77
C GLY A 256 17.17 0.75 15.40
N GLU A 257 17.18 1.79 14.56
CA GLU A 257 17.20 3.19 14.96
C GLU A 257 15.82 3.88 14.91
N ILE A 258 14.80 3.21 14.36
CA ILE A 258 13.48 3.81 14.14
C ILE A 258 12.64 3.74 15.43
N ASP A 259 12.18 4.90 15.91
CA ASP A 259 11.17 4.97 16.97
C ASP A 259 9.77 4.70 16.39
N TYR A 260 9.39 3.43 16.35
CA TYR A 260 8.10 3.00 15.81
C TYR A 260 6.89 3.46 16.63
N SER A 261 7.04 3.65 17.95
CA SER A 261 5.95 4.19 18.79
C SER A 261 5.53 5.57 18.27
N ARG A 262 6.52 6.42 17.93
CA ARG A 262 6.26 7.73 17.32
C ARG A 262 5.63 7.63 15.93
N VAL A 263 6.11 6.70 15.09
CA VAL A 263 5.61 6.53 13.71
C VAL A 263 4.16 6.01 13.71
N PHE A 264 3.83 5.04 14.55
CA PHE A 264 2.46 4.52 14.67
C PHE A 264 1.50 5.60 15.18
N LYS A 265 1.92 6.38 16.18
CA LYS A 265 1.14 7.53 16.63
C LYS A 265 0.87 8.53 15.51
N GLU A 266 1.90 8.86 14.71
CA GLU A 266 1.75 9.79 13.59
C GLU A 266 0.74 9.26 12.56
N ALA A 267 0.86 7.99 12.15
CA ALA A 267 -0.09 7.37 11.23
C ALA A 267 -1.52 7.37 11.80
N TRP A 268 -1.68 7.09 13.09
CA TRP A 268 -2.97 7.15 13.75
C TRP A 268 -3.57 8.56 13.78
N ASP A 269 -2.78 9.57 14.14
CA ASP A 269 -3.19 10.97 14.19
C ASP A 269 -3.58 11.50 12.81
N LEU A 270 -2.97 10.97 11.74
CA LEU A 270 -3.34 11.24 10.35
C LEU A 270 -4.60 10.48 9.90
N GLY A 271 -5.08 9.53 10.70
CA GLY A 271 -6.34 8.81 10.46
C GLY A 271 -6.19 7.39 9.90
N TYR A 272 -4.98 6.82 9.88
CA TYR A 272 -4.78 5.44 9.42
C TYR A 272 -5.44 4.43 10.36
N ARG A 273 -6.27 3.53 9.82
CA ARG A 273 -6.93 2.45 10.57
C ARG A 273 -6.82 1.08 9.89
N GLU A 274 -6.09 1.03 8.78
CA GLU A 274 -5.84 -0.18 7.99
C GLU A 274 -4.68 -0.98 8.58
N TYR A 275 -4.37 -2.12 7.96
CA TYR A 275 -3.22 -2.96 8.33
C TYR A 275 -1.88 -2.27 8.04
N ILE A 276 -0.88 -2.51 8.88
CA ILE A 276 0.54 -2.23 8.63
C ILE A 276 1.28 -3.55 8.41
N GLY A 277 1.94 -3.69 7.27
CA GLY A 277 2.68 -4.90 6.89
C GLY A 277 4.02 -5.03 7.62
N LEU A 278 4.29 -6.21 8.19
CA LEU A 278 5.57 -6.55 8.82
C LEU A 278 6.50 -7.24 7.80
N GLU A 279 6.99 -6.48 6.82
CA GLU A 279 7.95 -6.91 5.80
C GLU A 279 9.39 -6.92 6.36
N CYS A 280 9.60 -7.67 7.43
CA CYS A 280 10.88 -7.77 8.12
C CYS A 280 11.26 -9.23 8.37
N SER A 281 12.56 -9.53 8.42
CA SER A 281 13.03 -10.87 8.79
C SER A 281 13.27 -10.93 10.29
N PRO A 282 12.55 -11.77 11.07
CA PRO A 282 12.79 -11.92 12.51
C PRO A 282 14.27 -12.10 12.86
N SER A 283 14.78 -11.34 13.85
CA SER A 283 16.15 -11.46 14.36
C SER A 283 16.37 -12.69 15.25
N GLY A 284 15.27 -13.28 15.72
CA GLY A 284 15.22 -14.55 16.46
C GLY A 284 14.03 -15.38 16.00
N ASN A 285 13.41 -16.14 16.91
CA ASN A 285 12.15 -16.82 16.58
C ASN A 285 10.97 -15.84 16.50
N GLU A 286 9.90 -16.28 15.85
CA GLU A 286 8.70 -15.51 15.51
C GLU A 286 7.92 -15.07 16.76
N ASN A 287 7.96 -15.86 17.84
CA ASN A 287 7.38 -15.48 19.14
C ASN A 287 8.10 -14.26 19.73
N ARG A 288 9.44 -14.26 19.73
CA ARG A 288 10.23 -13.14 20.24
C ARG A 288 10.05 -11.90 19.38
N ALA A 289 9.98 -12.06 18.06
CA ALA A 289 9.72 -10.95 17.15
C ALA A 289 8.32 -10.36 17.38
N THR A 290 7.32 -11.22 17.58
CA THR A 290 5.95 -10.83 17.98
C THR A 290 5.94 -9.98 19.24
N GLU A 291 6.66 -10.38 20.30
CA GLU A 291 6.72 -9.61 21.54
C GLU A 291 7.40 -8.24 21.36
N ARG A 292 8.41 -8.14 20.47
CA ARG A 292 9.02 -6.84 20.13
C ARG A 292 8.07 -5.92 19.36
N VAL A 293 7.30 -6.47 18.40
CA VAL A 293 6.26 -5.73 17.68
C VAL A 293 5.24 -5.15 18.66
N LYS A 294 4.76 -5.96 19.62
CA LYS A 294 3.84 -5.50 20.68
C LYS A 294 4.46 -4.38 21.53
N ALA A 295 5.73 -4.53 21.93
CA ALA A 295 6.42 -3.54 22.75
C ALA A 295 6.63 -2.20 22.02
N ALA A 296 6.71 -2.21 20.68
CA ALA A 296 6.80 -1.00 19.87
C ALA A 296 5.44 -0.28 19.69
N ASP A 297 4.32 -1.01 19.77
CA ASP A 297 2.96 -0.45 19.64
C ASP A 297 2.40 0.10 20.97
N VAL A 298 3.23 0.86 21.70
CA VAL A 298 2.85 1.51 22.97
C VAL A 298 2.97 3.01 22.81
N TRP A 299 1.83 3.69 22.61
CA TRP A 299 1.76 5.14 22.44
C TRP A 299 0.40 5.69 22.90
N SER A 300 0.44 6.89 23.53
CA SER A 300 -0.73 7.56 24.11
C SER A 300 -1.43 8.45 23.10
#